data_AF-A0A3D1H9R0-F1
#
_entry.id   AF-A0A3D1H9R0-F1
#
_cell.length_a   1.000
_cell.length_b   1.000
_cell.length_c   1.000
_cell.angle_alpha   90.00
_cell.angle_beta   90.00
_cell.angle_gamma   90.00
#
_symmetry.space_group_name_H-M   'P 1'
#
loop_
_entity.id
_entity.type
_entity.pdbx_description
1 polymer ?
#
loop_
_entity_poly.entity_id
_entity_poly.type
_entity_poly.pdbx_seq_one_letter_code
_entity_poly.pdbx_strand_id
1 'polypeptide(L)'
;MEKKMSWKDNLIKIEAYVAGEQPNKVDFIKLNANENPYPPSPEAIKAINGFDCEALRKYPSANSTELVKTIAEYHGLRSENVFAGNGSDDVLSLCFRAFFNSGRPILFPDITYSFNTV
;
A
#
# COMPACT_ATOMS: atom_id res chain seq x y z
N MET A 1 -26.06 22.77 25.93
CA MET A 1 -26.61 21.57 25.27
C MET A 1 -25.51 21.01 24.37
N GLU A 2 -25.00 19.81 24.68
CA GLU A 2 -24.00 19.15 23.83
C GLU A 2 -24.61 18.87 22.45
N LYS A 3 -23.94 19.37 21.40
CA LYS A 3 -24.32 19.10 20.02
C LYS A 3 -24.14 17.60 19.77
N LYS A 4 -25.23 16.86 19.57
CA LYS A 4 -25.17 15.45 19.15
C LYS A 4 -24.41 15.39 17.82
N MET A 5 -23.22 14.80 17.85
CA MET A 5 -22.42 14.54 16.65
C MET A 5 -23.19 13.60 15.72
N SER A 6 -23.35 13.99 14.46
CA SER A 6 -23.92 13.14 13.42
C SER A 6 -22.85 12.19 12.91
N TRP A 7 -23.21 11.01 12.40
CA TRP A 7 -22.26 10.10 11.74
C TRP A 7 -21.53 10.78 10.56
N LYS A 8 -22.17 11.79 9.94
CA LYS A 8 -21.58 12.61 8.87
C LYS A 8 -20.39 13.44 9.35
N ASP A 9 -20.37 13.82 10.62
CA ASP A 9 -19.28 14.57 11.22
C ASP A 9 -18.01 13.71 11.39
N ASN A 10 -18.15 12.38 11.31
CA ASN A 10 -17.05 11.40 11.32
C ASN A 10 -16.61 10.98 9.91
N LEU A 11 -17.20 11.52 8.85
CA LEU A 11 -16.72 11.26 7.50
C LEU A 11 -15.41 12.00 7.29
N ILE A 12 -14.37 11.26 6.89
CA ILE A 12 -13.10 11.84 6.46
C ILE A 12 -13.39 12.67 5.20
N LYS A 13 -13.20 13.98 5.29
CA LYS A 13 -13.29 14.90 4.15
C LYS A 13 -11.91 14.95 3.51
N ILE A 14 -11.74 14.24 2.41
CA ILE A 14 -10.48 14.20 1.66
C ILE A 14 -10.64 14.93 0.34
N GLU A 15 -9.61 15.66 -0.07
CA GLU A 15 -9.40 15.94 -1.48
C GLU A 15 -8.81 14.69 -2.13
N ALA A 16 -9.35 14.29 -3.28
CA ALA A 16 -8.89 13.09 -3.96
C ALA A 16 -7.46 13.27 -4.47
N TYR A 17 -6.64 12.22 -4.34
CA TYR A 17 -5.30 12.21 -4.92
C TYR A 17 -5.37 12.45 -6.44
N VAL A 18 -4.56 13.38 -6.92
CA VAL A 18 -4.39 13.66 -8.35
C VAL A 18 -3.12 12.97 -8.82
N ALA A 19 -3.28 11.91 -9.62
CA ALA A 19 -2.15 11.21 -10.21
C ALA A 19 -1.41 12.10 -11.21
N GLY A 20 -0.09 11.89 -11.34
CA GLY A 20 0.71 12.54 -12.39
C GLY A 20 0.22 12.16 -13.79
N GLU A 21 0.46 13.04 -14.76
CA GLU A 21 0.06 12.84 -16.16
C GLU A 21 0.56 11.51 -16.72
N GLN A 22 -0.32 10.76 -17.40
CA GLN A 22 0.03 9.54 -18.12
C GLN A 22 -0.36 9.72 -19.59
N PRO A 23 0.59 9.92 -20.51
CA PRO A 23 0.31 10.05 -21.93
C PRO A 23 -0.33 8.76 -22.48
N ASN A 24 -1.44 8.89 -23.21
CA ASN A 24 -2.05 7.77 -23.92
C ASN A 24 -1.35 7.52 -25.27
N LYS A 25 -0.06 7.21 -25.23
CA LYS A 25 0.79 6.91 -26.38
C LYS A 25 1.62 5.66 -26.08
N VAL A 26 1.95 4.88 -27.10
CA VAL A 26 2.68 3.60 -26.93
C VAL A 26 4.19 3.71 -27.18
N ASP A 27 4.64 4.81 -27.78
CA ASP A 27 6.04 5.05 -28.15
C ASP A 27 6.58 6.31 -27.46
N PHE A 28 6.93 6.18 -26.18
CA PHE A 28 7.58 7.23 -25.42
C PHE A 28 8.46 6.66 -24.30
N ILE A 29 9.46 7.43 -23.87
CA ILE A 29 10.31 7.09 -22.74
C ILE A 29 9.59 7.51 -21.45
N LYS A 30 9.07 6.54 -20.69
CA LYS A 30 8.33 6.76 -19.44
C LYS A 30 9.29 6.89 -18.26
N LEU A 31 9.31 8.08 -17.63
CA LEU A 31 10.23 8.41 -16.51
C LEU A 31 9.54 9.12 -15.34
N ASN A 32 8.20 9.04 -15.24
CA ASN A 32 7.41 9.90 -14.35
C ASN A 32 6.78 9.18 -13.13
N ALA A 33 6.93 7.86 -13.02
CA ALA A 33 6.28 7.06 -11.97
C ALA A 33 7.25 6.19 -11.16
N ASN A 34 8.57 6.42 -11.28
CA ASN A 34 9.62 5.68 -10.56
C ASN A 34 9.59 4.15 -10.77
N GLU A 35 9.04 3.68 -11.88
CA GLU A 35 9.05 2.26 -12.22
C GLU A 35 10.47 1.77 -12.52
N ASN A 36 10.71 0.49 -12.25
CA ASN A 36 11.98 -0.13 -12.60
C ASN A 36 12.08 -0.30 -14.13
N PRO A 37 13.18 0.14 -14.78
CA PRO A 37 13.35 -0.02 -16.22
C PRO A 37 13.64 -1.48 -16.64
N TYR A 38 14.06 -2.34 -15.71
CA TYR A 38 14.35 -3.73 -15.97
C TYR A 38 13.11 -4.61 -15.79
N PRO A 39 13.03 -5.75 -16.51
CA PRO A 39 12.03 -6.77 -16.21
C PRO A 39 12.13 -7.28 -14.77
N PRO A 40 11.04 -7.87 -14.22
CA PRO A 40 11.09 -8.50 -12.91
C PRO A 40 12.10 -9.67 -12.89
N SER A 41 12.48 -10.10 -11.69
CA SER A 41 13.36 -11.24 -11.50
C SER A 41 12.93 -12.46 -12.33
N PRO A 42 13.85 -13.17 -13.00
CA PRO A 42 13.53 -14.43 -13.70
C PRO A 42 12.84 -15.46 -12.80
N GLU A 43 13.14 -15.50 -11.51
CA GLU A 43 12.50 -16.40 -10.54
C GLU A 43 11.05 -15.98 -10.24
N ALA A 44 10.75 -14.68 -10.24
CA ALA A 44 9.37 -14.20 -10.12
C ALA A 44 8.55 -14.56 -11.37
N ILE A 45 9.15 -14.42 -12.56
CA ILE A 45 8.52 -14.84 -13.83
C ILE A 45 8.23 -16.34 -13.81
N LYS A 46 9.19 -17.17 -13.38
CA LYS A 46 8.98 -18.62 -13.24
C LYS A 46 7.86 -18.95 -12.25
N ALA A 47 7.82 -18.29 -11.10
CA ALA A 47 6.77 -18.51 -10.10
C ALA A 47 5.37 -18.17 -10.63
N ILE A 48 5.24 -17.06 -11.37
CA ILE A 48 3.98 -16.67 -12.01
C ILE A 48 3.58 -17.68 -13.09
N ASN A 49 4.50 -18.05 -13.98
CA ASN A 49 4.22 -18.98 -15.08
C ASN A 49 3.95 -20.41 -14.61
N GLY A 50 4.51 -20.81 -13.47
CA GLY A 50 4.32 -22.12 -12.86
C GLY A 50 3.13 -22.19 -11.89
N PHE A 51 2.38 -21.10 -11.72
CA PHE A 51 1.26 -21.05 -10.78
C PHE A 51 0.07 -21.90 -11.25
N ASP A 52 -0.47 -22.72 -10.34
CA ASP A 52 -1.67 -23.51 -10.61
C ASP A 52 -2.93 -22.62 -10.61
N CYS A 53 -3.40 -22.24 -11.79
CA CYS A 53 -4.60 -21.41 -11.94
C CYS A 53 -5.86 -22.05 -11.34
N GLU A 54 -5.96 -23.38 -11.22
CA GLU A 54 -7.10 -24.01 -10.57
C GLU A 54 -7.16 -23.65 -9.08
N ALA A 55 -6.03 -23.34 -8.43
CA ALA A 55 -5.98 -22.92 -7.05
C ALA A 55 -6.70 -21.58 -6.79
N LEU A 56 -6.92 -20.74 -7.82
CA LEU A 56 -7.63 -19.46 -7.70
C LEU A 56 -9.08 -19.60 -7.23
N ARG A 57 -9.66 -20.82 -7.28
CA ARG A 57 -10.97 -21.11 -6.69
C ARG A 57 -10.98 -21.04 -5.15
N LYS A 58 -9.80 -20.95 -4.51
CA LYS A 58 -9.63 -20.87 -3.06
C LYS A 58 -9.10 -19.50 -2.67
N TYR A 59 -9.45 -19.06 -1.46
CA TYR A 59 -8.81 -17.89 -0.86
C TYR A 59 -7.32 -18.12 -0.63
N PRO A 60 -6.47 -17.08 -0.76
CA PRO A 60 -5.07 -17.17 -0.42
C PRO A 60 -4.88 -17.28 1.11
N SER A 61 -3.64 -17.52 1.54
CA SER A 61 -3.29 -17.42 2.96
C SER A 61 -3.63 -16.03 3.51
N ALA A 62 -4.53 -15.96 4.48
CA ALA A 62 -4.99 -14.69 5.07
C ALA A 62 -3.85 -13.82 5.64
N ASN A 63 -2.78 -14.44 6.14
CA ASN A 63 -1.65 -13.75 6.78
C ASN A 63 -0.40 -13.69 5.90
N SER A 64 -0.46 -14.13 4.64
CA SER A 64 0.71 -14.21 3.76
C SER A 64 1.94 -14.88 4.42
N THR A 65 1.72 -15.97 5.15
CA THR A 65 2.67 -16.55 6.13
C THR A 65 4.06 -16.79 5.56
N GLU A 66 4.16 -17.35 4.35
CA GLU A 66 5.46 -17.63 3.71
C GLU A 66 6.23 -16.35 3.37
N LEU A 67 5.53 -15.34 2.83
CA LEU A 67 6.11 -14.03 2.52
C LEU A 67 6.61 -13.33 3.80
N VAL A 68 5.77 -13.31 4.84
CA VAL A 68 6.10 -12.69 6.14
C VAL A 68 7.33 -13.34 6.75
N LYS A 69 7.40 -14.68 6.75
CA LYS A 69 8.56 -15.42 7.25
C LYS A 69 9.83 -15.08 6.46
N THR A 70 9.73 -15.08 5.13
CA THR A 70 10.87 -14.81 4.24
C THR A 70 11.42 -13.40 4.44
N ILE A 71 10.54 -12.39 4.52
CA ILE A 71 10.93 -10.99 4.78
C ILE A 71 11.56 -10.87 6.17
N ALA A 72 10.98 -11.50 7.19
CA ALA A 72 11.51 -11.46 8.55
C ALA A 72 12.94 -12.06 8.61
N GLU A 73 13.15 -13.23 8.02
CA GLU A 73 14.47 -13.87 7.94
C GLU A 73 15.49 -13.00 7.19
N TYR A 74 15.09 -12.44 6.04
CA TYR A 74 15.95 -11.57 5.24
C TYR A 74 16.43 -10.34 6.00
N HIS A 75 15.58 -9.74 6.83
CA HIS A 75 15.90 -8.55 7.63
C HIS A 75 16.41 -8.86 9.05
N GLY A 76 16.52 -10.13 9.46
CA GLY A 76 16.91 -10.50 10.82
C GLY A 76 15.88 -10.16 11.90
N LEU A 77 14.58 -10.18 11.54
CA LEU A 77 13.45 -9.88 12.41
C LEU A 77 12.69 -11.15 12.82
N ARG A 78 11.77 -11.03 13.79
CA ARG A 78 10.78 -12.08 14.08
C ARG A 78 9.56 -11.89 13.17
N SER A 79 8.89 -12.97 12.79
CA SER A 79 7.68 -12.90 11.95
C SER A 79 6.58 -12.02 12.55
N GLU A 80 6.48 -11.94 13.88
CA GLU A 80 5.55 -11.04 14.60
C GLU A 80 5.84 -9.55 14.41
N ASN A 81 7.01 -9.19 13.87
CA ASN A 81 7.37 -7.81 13.55
C ASN A 81 7.02 -7.43 12.11
N VAL A 82 6.46 -8.35 11.31
CA VAL A 82 6.20 -8.17 9.89
C VAL A 82 4.75 -8.51 9.58
N PHE A 83 4.08 -7.67 8.81
CA PHE A 83 2.79 -7.99 8.19
C PHE A 83 2.79 -7.53 6.73
N ALA A 84 1.97 -8.15 5.90
CA ALA A 84 1.85 -7.82 4.49
C ALA A 84 0.60 -6.94 4.27
N GLY A 85 0.75 -5.86 3.50
CA GLY A 85 -0.34 -5.08 2.94
C GLY A 85 -0.38 -5.22 1.41
N ASN A 86 -1.50 -4.86 0.78
CA ASN A 86 -1.62 -4.85 -0.67
C ASN A 86 -1.02 -3.55 -1.26
N GLY A 87 0.31 -3.46 -1.22
CA GLY A 87 1.05 -2.22 -1.47
C GLY A 87 1.24 -1.39 -0.19
N SER A 88 2.22 -0.50 -0.18
CA SER A 88 2.56 0.29 1.01
C SER A 88 1.48 1.28 1.42
N ASP A 89 0.63 1.74 0.49
CA ASP A 89 -0.46 2.67 0.80
C ASP A 89 -1.53 2.03 1.71
N ASP A 90 -1.75 0.73 1.57
CA ASP A 90 -2.64 -0.04 2.45
C ASP A 90 -2.08 -0.09 3.88
N VAL A 91 -0.77 -0.32 4.00
CA VAL A 91 -0.03 -0.28 5.27
C VAL A 91 -0.10 1.11 5.90
N LEU A 92 0.14 2.18 5.12
CA LEU A 92 0.05 3.56 5.59
C LEU A 92 -1.37 3.92 6.04
N SER A 93 -2.39 3.56 5.26
CA SER A 93 -3.80 3.76 5.61
C SER A 93 -4.15 3.12 6.96
N LEU A 94 -3.69 1.88 7.18
CA LEU A 94 -3.89 1.18 8.45
C LEU A 94 -3.20 1.91 9.60
N CYS A 95 -1.94 2.32 9.43
CA CYS A 95 -1.20 3.10 10.42
C CYS A 95 -1.93 4.40 10.79
N PHE A 96 -2.44 5.14 9.79
CA PHE A 96 -3.17 6.38 10.03
C PHE A 96 -4.44 6.15 10.85
N ARG A 97 -5.20 5.10 10.52
CA ARG A 97 -6.42 4.73 11.26
C ARG A 97 -6.13 4.24 12.68
N ALA A 98 -5.04 3.52 12.88
CA ALA A 98 -4.67 2.94 14.17
C ALA A 98 -4.12 3.98 15.15
N PHE A 99 -3.29 4.91 14.67
CA PHE A 99 -2.51 5.80 15.53
C PHE A 99 -2.97 7.26 15.51
N PHE A 100 -3.62 7.73 14.44
CA PHE A 100 -3.97 9.15 14.26
C PHE A 100 -5.48 9.39 14.30
N ASN A 101 -6.15 8.90 15.35
CA ASN A 101 -7.59 9.08 15.56
C ASN A 101 -7.96 10.19 16.56
N SER A 102 -7.02 11.09 16.87
CA SER A 102 -7.21 12.17 17.84
C SER A 102 -7.34 13.53 17.17
N GLY A 103 -7.79 14.55 17.92
CA GLY A 103 -7.81 15.94 17.42
C GLY A 103 -6.43 16.62 17.32
N ARG A 104 -5.32 15.90 17.54
CA ARG A 104 -3.97 16.45 17.42
C ARG A 104 -3.51 16.44 15.96
N PRO A 105 -2.74 17.44 15.51
CA PRO A 105 -2.18 17.45 14.17
C PRO A 105 -1.14 16.33 13.97
N ILE A 106 -1.05 15.84 12.74
CA ILE A 106 0.03 14.95 12.28
C ILE A 106 1.12 15.84 11.67
N LEU A 107 2.39 15.52 11.95
CA LEU A 107 3.53 16.27 11.41
C LEU A 107 4.22 15.46 10.31
N PHE A 108 4.42 16.07 9.15
CA PHE A 108 5.16 15.52 8.01
C PHE A 108 5.81 16.67 7.22
N PRO A 109 6.82 16.41 6.37
CA PRO A 109 7.45 17.46 5.57
C PRO A 109 6.49 18.10 4.57
N ASP A 110 6.61 19.41 4.36
CA ASP A 110 5.76 20.16 3.41
C ASP A 110 5.83 19.61 1.97
N ILE A 111 6.99 19.08 1.56
CA ILE A 111 7.18 18.42 0.28
C ILE A 111 7.42 16.93 0.55
N THR A 112 6.37 16.14 0.41
CA THR A 112 6.38 14.70 0.62
C THR A 112 5.35 14.02 -0.29
N TYR A 113 5.11 12.73 -0.06
CA TYR A 113 4.05 11.99 -0.73
C TYR A 113 2.68 12.55 -0.32
N SER A 114 1.93 13.08 -1.30
CA SER A 114 0.65 13.78 -1.07
C SER A 114 -0.45 12.90 -0.48
N PHE A 115 -0.31 11.57 -0.52
CA PHE A 115 -1.18 10.67 0.24
C PHE A 115 -1.17 10.97 1.74
N ASN A 116 -0.05 11.47 2.27
CA ASN A 116 0.08 11.81 3.70
C ASN A 116 -0.55 13.15 4.06
N THR A 117 -0.89 13.99 3.08
CA THR A 117 -1.31 15.38 3.28
C THR A 117 -2.83 15.56 3.26
N VAL A 118 -3.58 14.51 3.60
CA VAL A 118 -5.05 14.49 3.71
C VAL A 118 -5.58 15.17 4.97
#